data_AF-A0AAD9H709-F1
#
_entry.id   AF-A0AAD9H709-F1
#
_cell.length_a   1.000
_cell.length_b   1.000
_cell.length_c   1.000
_cell.angle_alpha   90.00
_cell.angle_beta   90.00
_cell.angle_gamma   90.00
#
_symmetry.space_group_name_H-M   'P 1'
#
loop_
_entity.id
_entity.type
_entity.pdbx_description
1 polymer ?
#
loop_
_entity_poly.entity_id
_entity_poly.type
_entity_poly.pdbx_seq_one_letter_code
_entity_poly.pdbx_strand_id
1 'polypeptide(L)' 'MRSILVAVFAVFAASAAQAAFTGPCTDTACGANREDCESQGRQCFPFPNTAPALREGCVCGSG' A
#
# COMPACT_ATOMS: atom_id res chain seq x y z
N MET A 1 19.09 37.84 28.67
CA MET A 1 17.71 37.50 28.31
C MET A 1 17.80 36.64 27.04
N ARG A 2 18.31 35.41 27.06
CA ARG A 2 17.71 34.20 27.68
C ARG A 2 16.23 34.08 27.32
N SER A 3 15.94 33.10 26.48
CA SER A 3 14.66 32.39 26.44
C SER A 3 13.48 33.10 25.76
N ILE A 4 13.43 33.01 24.43
CA ILE A 4 12.18 32.64 23.75
C ILE A 4 12.61 31.63 22.67
N LEU A 5 12.86 30.37 23.06
CA LEU A 5 11.82 29.33 23.08
C LEU A 5 11.25 29.21 21.67
N VAL A 6 11.80 28.30 20.85
CA VAL A 6 11.31 26.91 20.83
C VAL A 6 9.83 26.87 20.46
N ALA A 7 9.51 26.07 19.45
CA ALA A 7 8.16 25.71 19.01
C ALA A 7 7.57 26.53 17.85
N VAL A 8 8.24 26.50 16.70
CA VAL A 8 7.49 26.25 15.45
C VAL A 8 8.17 25.13 14.67
N PHE A 9 8.56 24.08 15.38
CA PHE A 9 8.57 22.73 14.82
C PHE A 9 7.11 22.31 14.68
N ALA A 10 6.35 23.00 13.82
CA ALA A 10 5.06 22.51 13.37
C ALA A 10 5.38 21.37 12.41
N VAL A 11 5.70 20.21 13.01
CA VAL A 11 5.73 18.92 12.33
C VAL A 11 4.30 18.71 11.86
N PHE A 12 4.01 19.19 10.67
CA PHE A 12 2.90 18.68 9.87
C PHE A 12 3.27 17.23 9.57
N ALA A 13 2.97 16.35 10.53
CA ALA A 13 2.89 14.93 10.31
C ALA A 13 1.71 14.74 9.35
N ALA A 14 1.99 14.88 8.06
CA ALA A 14 1.12 14.44 7.00
C ALA A 14 0.93 12.94 7.21
N SER A 15 -0.13 12.58 7.93
CA SER A 15 -0.63 11.21 8.00
C SER A 15 -1.11 10.88 6.59
N ALA A 16 -0.19 10.41 5.75
CA ALA A 16 -0.51 9.74 4.51
C ALA A 16 -1.20 8.42 4.90
N ALA A 17 -2.48 8.50 5.28
CA ALA A 17 -3.34 7.33 5.33
C ALA A 17 -3.41 6.83 3.89
N GLN A 18 -2.54 5.87 3.56
CA GLN A 18 -2.59 5.19 2.28
C GLN A 18 -3.97 4.57 2.20
N ALA A 19 -4.78 5.01 1.24
CA ALA A 19 -6.12 4.49 1.06
C ALA A 19 -6.03 2.96 0.96
N ALA A 20 -6.84 2.24 1.75
CA ALA A 20 -6.90 0.79 1.69
C ALA A 20 -7.13 0.37 0.25
N PHE A 21 -6.42 -0.65 -0.21
CA PHE A 21 -6.51 -1.07 -1.61
C PHE A 21 -7.89 -1.68 -1.87
N THR A 22 -8.73 -0.93 -2.58
CA THR A 22 -10.10 -1.36 -2.95
C THR A 22 -10.18 -1.88 -4.39
N GLY A 23 -9.06 -1.93 -5.11
CA GLY A 23 -9.03 -2.39 -6.51
C GLY A 23 -9.21 -3.91 -6.63
N PRO A 24 -9.65 -4.42 -7.80
CA PRO A 24 -9.60 -5.85 -8.07
C PRO A 24 -8.14 -6.32 -8.23
N CYS A 25 -7.76 -7.40 -7.54
CA CYS A 25 -6.53 -8.13 -7.86
C CYS A 25 -6.76 -8.88 -9.17
N THR A 26 -6.16 -8.39 -10.26
CA THR A 26 -6.26 -9.00 -11.60
C THR A 26 -4.91 -9.57 -12.00
N ASP A 27 -4.91 -10.78 -12.55
CA ASP A 27 -3.67 -11.52 -12.86
C ASP A 27 -2.79 -10.83 -13.90
N THR A 28 -3.39 -10.09 -14.83
CA THR A 28 -2.68 -9.38 -15.91
C THR A 28 -2.22 -7.96 -15.53
N ALA A 29 -2.58 -7.47 -14.34
CA ALA A 29 -2.23 -6.13 -13.85
C ALA A 29 -2.20 -6.08 -12.32
N CYS A 30 -1.38 -6.93 -11.70
CA CYS A 30 -1.35 -7.13 -10.26
C CYS A 30 -0.55 -6.05 -9.51
N GLY A 31 -1.15 -5.55 -8.43
CA GLY A 31 -0.49 -4.61 -7.51
C GLY A 31 -0.20 -3.23 -8.11
N ALA A 32 0.55 -2.42 -7.37
CA ALA A 32 0.88 -1.04 -7.79
C ALA A 32 1.74 -0.98 -9.06
N ASN A 33 2.56 -2.01 -9.29
CA ASN A 33 3.43 -2.11 -10.45
C ASN A 33 2.71 -2.67 -11.70
N ARG A 34 1.43 -3.06 -11.58
CA ARG A 34 0.64 -3.71 -12.64
C ARG A 34 1.35 -4.91 -13.26
N GLU A 35 1.91 -5.77 -12.42
CA GLU A 35 2.64 -6.94 -12.89
C GLU A 35 1.71 -7.95 -13.56
N ASP A 36 2.14 -8.53 -14.68
CA ASP A 36 1.45 -9.65 -15.31
C ASP A 36 1.90 -10.95 -14.66
N CYS A 37 1.12 -11.42 -13.69
CA CYS A 37 1.33 -12.70 -13.03
C CYS A 37 0.97 -13.87 -13.96
N GLU A 38 0.01 -13.68 -14.87
CA GLU A 38 -0.48 -14.72 -15.77
C GLU A 38 0.61 -15.16 -16.74
N SER A 39 1.35 -14.20 -17.32
CA SER A 39 2.53 -14.47 -18.15
C SER A 39 3.64 -15.26 -17.42
N GLN A 40 3.62 -15.27 -16.08
CA GLN A 40 4.59 -15.99 -15.25
C GLN A 40 4.04 -17.33 -14.75
N GLY A 41 2.80 -17.70 -15.10
CA GLY A 41 2.12 -18.88 -14.56
C GLY A 41 1.79 -18.75 -13.06
N ARG A 42 1.62 -17.51 -12.58
CA ARG A 42 1.35 -17.14 -11.18
C ARG A 42 -0.05 -16.52 -11.09
N GLN A 43 -0.54 -16.36 -9.87
CA GLN A 43 -1.83 -15.72 -9.60
C GLN A 43 -1.63 -14.47 -8.73
N CYS A 44 -2.50 -13.49 -8.92
CA CYS A 44 -2.49 -12.25 -8.18
C CYS A 44 -3.28 -12.43 -6.87
N PHE A 45 -2.57 -12.37 -5.75
CA PHE A 45 -3.18 -12.55 -4.43
C PHE A 45 -3.28 -11.25 -3.65
N PRO A 46 -4.33 -11.06 -2.85
CA PRO A 46 -4.40 -9.95 -1.92
C PRO A 46 -3.33 -10.08 -0.83
N PHE A 47 -2.67 -8.98 -0.50
CA PHE A 47 -1.58 -8.95 0.48
C PHE A 47 -1.68 -7.73 1.41
N PRO A 48 -1.21 -7.82 2.67
CA PRO A 48 -0.77 -9.03 3.38
C PRO A 48 -1.92 -9.91 3.88
N ASN A 49 -3.16 -9.42 3.75
CA ASN A 49 -4.35 -10.07 4.27
C ASN A 49 -5.40 -10.24 3.17
N THR A 50 -6.21 -11.28 3.26
CA THR A 50 -7.35 -11.50 2.36
C THR A 50 -8.62 -10.75 2.80
N ALA A 51 -8.70 -10.19 4.01
CA ALA A 51 -9.83 -9.36 4.41
C ALA A 51 -9.78 -7.98 3.71
N PRO A 52 -10.82 -7.54 2.96
CA PRO A 52 -10.80 -6.29 2.19
C PRO A 52 -10.40 -5.04 2.99
N ALA A 53 -10.82 -4.96 4.25
CA ALA A 53 -10.49 -3.85 5.15
C ALA A 53 -9.01 -3.81 5.58
N LEU A 54 -8.28 -4.92 5.42
CA LEU A 54 -6.88 -5.08 5.82
C LEU A 54 -5.96 -5.31 4.61
N ARG A 55 -6.49 -5.21 3.39
CA ARG A 55 -5.72 -5.32 2.16
C ARG A 55 -4.99 -4.01 1.90
N GLU A 56 -3.69 -4.12 1.75
CA GLU A 56 -2.82 -3.00 1.39
C GLU A 56 -2.51 -3.01 -0.11
N GLY A 57 -2.65 -4.17 -0.76
CA GLY A 57 -2.43 -4.31 -2.19
C GLY A 57 -2.64 -5.73 -2.69
N CYS A 58 -2.07 -6.02 -3.85
CA CYS A 58 -1.96 -7.36 -4.40
C CYS A 58 -0.51 -7.65 -4.79
N VAL A 59 -0.12 -8.91 -4.76
CA VAL A 59 1.20 -9.40 -5.15
C VAL A 59 1.06 -10.67 -5.99
N CYS A 60 1.96 -10.87 -6.95
CA CYS A 60 2.04 -12.15 -7.65
C CYS A 60 2.55 -13.23 -6.68
N GLY A 61 1.78 -14.30 -6.53
CA GLY A 61 2.10 -15.47 -5.73
C GLY A 61 1.95 -16.75 -6.56
N SER A 62 2.67 -17.79 -6.17
CA SER A 62 2.46 -19.13 -6.68
C SER A 62 1.79 -19.91 -5.55
N GLY A 63 0.56 -20.39 -5.77
CA GLY A 63 -0.17 -21.22 -4.80
C GLY A 63 0.39 -22.62 -4.69
#